data_AF-A0A2E4P5J6-F1
#
_entry.id   AF-A0A2E4P5J6-F1
#
_cell.length_a   1.000
_cell.length_b   1.000
_cell.length_c   1.000
_cell.angle_alpha   90.00
_cell.angle_beta   90.00
_cell.angle_gamma   90.00
#
_symmetry.space_group_name_H-M   'P 1'
#
loop_
_entity.id
_entity.type
_entity.pdbx_description
1 polymer ?
#
loop_
_entity_poly.entity_id
_entity_poly.type
_entity_poly.pdbx_seq_one_letter_code
_entity_poly.pdbx_strand_id
1 'polypeptide(L)'
;MKKSEIKFIVTLDKENIPEKIEWMAEDSLNPDLSDTKSISISLWDEKKKNTLRIDLWTKEMNTDDMKRFYIDCLGGLSQSILNSTGDEFMSKETNKLCDKLIEHIKNKSN
;
A
#
# COMPACT_ATOMS: atom_id res chain seq x y z
N MET A 1 17.36 2.51 23.36
CA MET A 1 16.25 2.25 22.43
C MET A 1 16.60 2.87 21.09
N LYS A 2 16.45 2.14 19.99
CA LYS A 2 16.67 2.68 18.64
C LYS A 2 15.42 3.43 18.19
N LYS A 3 15.61 4.60 17.58
CA LYS A 3 14.56 5.30 16.83
C LYS A 3 14.96 5.25 15.36
N SER A 4 13.97 5.12 14.49
CA SER A 4 14.16 5.15 13.05
C SER A 4 12.97 5.90 12.46
N GLU A 5 13.25 6.83 11.55
CA GLU A 5 12.25 7.63 10.85
C GLU A 5 11.92 7.03 9.48
N ILE A 6 10.63 7.09 9.14
CA ILE A 6 10.14 6.90 7.77
C ILE A 6 9.52 8.23 7.37
N LYS A 7 10.01 8.81 6.26
CA LYS A 7 9.58 10.12 5.77
C LYS A 7 8.92 9.98 4.41
N PHE A 8 7.75 10.57 4.27
CA PHE A 8 7.05 10.72 2.98
C PHE A 8 6.97 12.20 2.65
N ILE A 9 7.33 12.58 1.42
CA ILE A 9 7.21 13.93 0.90
C ILE A 9 6.26 13.87 -0.30
N VAL A 10 5.14 14.57 -0.20
CA VAL A 10 4.12 14.61 -1.24
C VAL A 10 4.05 16.03 -1.80
N THR A 11 4.38 16.18 -3.07
CA THR A 11 4.20 17.43 -3.81
C THR A 11 2.85 17.39 -4.49
N LEU A 12 2.01 18.40 -4.21
CA LEU A 12 0.67 18.53 -4.74
C LEU A 12 0.61 19.65 -5.79
N ASP A 13 -0.30 19.49 -6.76
CA ASP A 13 -0.63 20.56 -7.69
C ASP A 13 -1.61 21.59 -7.08
N LYS A 14 -2.08 22.53 -7.91
CA LYS A 14 -3.06 23.57 -7.52
C LYS A 14 -4.44 23.02 -7.14
N GLU A 15 -4.77 21.79 -7.53
CA GLU A 15 -6.02 21.10 -7.23
C GLU A 15 -5.87 20.09 -6.08
N ASN A 16 -4.70 20.06 -5.43
CA ASN A 16 -4.32 19.12 -4.38
C ASN A 16 -4.18 17.66 -4.86
N ILE A 17 -3.86 17.44 -6.13
CA ILE A 17 -3.56 16.13 -6.70
C ILE A 17 -2.05 15.86 -6.58
N PRO A 18 -1.60 14.68 -6.10
CA PRO A 18 -0.18 14.35 -6.04
C PRO A 18 0.51 14.37 -7.42
N GLU A 19 1.52 15.20 -7.55
CA GLU A 19 2.42 15.22 -8.72
C GLU A 19 3.64 14.35 -8.49
N LYS A 20 4.24 14.42 -7.29
CA LYS A 20 5.42 13.65 -6.90
C LYS A 20 5.25 13.09 -5.49
N ILE A 21 5.63 11.83 -5.31
CA ILE A 21 5.75 11.20 -3.99
C ILE A 21 7.18 10.69 -3.85
N GLU A 22 7.83 11.11 -2.78
CA GLU A 22 9.18 10.67 -2.42
C GLU A 22 9.12 10.05 -1.01
N TRP A 23 9.94 9.04 -0.77
CA TRP A 23 10.01 8.41 0.53
C TRP A 23 11.44 8.01 0.89
N MET A 24 11.72 7.91 2.18
CA MET A 24 12.95 7.32 2.72
C MET A 24 12.65 6.63 4.05
N ALA A 25 13.48 5.64 4.40
CA ALA A 25 13.47 5.01 5.71
C ALA A 25 14.91 4.87 6.20
N GLU A 26 15.21 5.42 7.39
CA GLU A 26 16.58 5.48 7.94
C GLU A 26 17.20 4.08 8.14
N ASP A 27 16.35 3.08 8.39
CA ASP A 27 16.77 1.69 8.61
C ASP A 27 16.81 0.85 7.33
N SER A 28 16.57 1.45 6.16
CA SER A 28 16.64 0.75 4.89
C SER A 28 18.08 0.65 4.38
N LEU A 29 18.30 -0.28 3.44
CA LEU A 29 19.61 -0.45 2.78
C LEU A 29 20.06 0.78 2.00
N ASN A 30 19.13 1.67 1.64
CA ASN A 30 19.40 2.91 0.93
C ASN A 30 18.63 4.07 1.59
N PRO A 31 19.28 4.88 2.45
CA PRO A 31 18.62 5.95 3.20
C PRO A 31 18.30 7.19 2.35
N ASP A 32 18.63 7.21 1.07
CA ASP A 32 18.34 8.33 0.18
C ASP A 32 16.84 8.42 -0.14
N LEU A 33 16.38 9.64 -0.50
CA LEU A 33 15.03 9.86 -1.02
C LEU A 33 14.85 9.07 -2.32
N SER A 34 13.79 8.26 -2.37
CA SER A 34 13.40 7.48 -3.52
C SER A 34 12.02 7.91 -4.01
N ASP A 35 11.88 8.04 -5.32
CA ASP A 35 10.60 8.34 -5.96
C ASP A 35 9.70 7.10 -5.96
N THR A 36 8.41 7.30 -5.69
CA THR A 36 7.37 6.29 -5.89
C THR A 36 6.16 6.90 -6.57
N LYS A 37 5.39 6.06 -7.28
CA LYS A 37 4.14 6.47 -7.92
C LYS A 37 2.93 6.30 -7.00
N SER A 38 3.05 5.57 -5.90
CA SER A 38 1.97 5.37 -4.94
C SER A 38 2.44 4.96 -3.56
N ILE A 39 1.59 5.26 -2.57
CA ILE A 39 1.70 4.77 -1.19
C ILE A 39 0.31 4.43 -0.67
N SER A 40 0.23 3.38 0.16
CA SER A 40 -0.95 3.04 0.94
C SER A 40 -0.51 2.80 2.38
N ILE A 41 -1.03 3.60 3.32
CA ILE A 41 -0.66 3.56 4.73
C ILE A 41 -1.91 3.33 5.56
N SER A 42 -1.87 2.32 6.43
CA SER A 42 -2.92 2.05 7.42
C SER A 42 -2.38 2.29 8.83
N LEU A 43 -3.09 3.09 9.62
CA LEU A 43 -2.74 3.44 10.99
C LEU A 43 -3.87 2.99 11.92
N TRP A 44 -3.54 2.28 13.00
CA TRP A 44 -4.51 1.98 14.05
C TRP A 44 -4.68 3.19 14.97
N ASP A 45 -5.89 3.76 15.02
CA ASP A 45 -6.25 4.76 16.01
C ASP A 45 -6.83 4.06 17.24
N GLU A 46 -5.99 3.93 18.26
CA GLU A 46 -6.34 3.27 19.51
C GLU A 46 -7.47 3.98 20.28
N LYS A 47 -7.62 5.30 20.12
CA LYS A 47 -8.66 6.08 20.81
C LYS A 47 -10.03 5.84 20.19
N LYS A 48 -10.08 5.75 18.87
CA LYS A 48 -11.33 5.55 18.12
C LYS A 48 -11.60 4.08 17.78
N LYS A 49 -10.65 3.18 18.06
CA LYS A 49 -10.73 1.75 17.76
C LYS A 49 -11.06 1.50 16.29
N ASN A 50 -10.39 2.22 15.41
CA ASN A 50 -10.55 2.09 13.96
C ASN A 50 -9.23 2.25 13.21
N THR A 51 -9.27 1.99 11.90
CA THR A 51 -8.13 2.16 11.00
C THR A 51 -8.27 3.47 10.22
N LEU A 52 -7.28 4.35 10.33
CA LEU A 52 -7.10 5.49 9.44
C LEU A 52 -6.32 5.03 8.21
N ARG A 53 -6.65 5.58 7.03
CA ARG A 53 -5.97 5.26 5.78
C ARG A 53 -5.54 6.51 5.03
N ILE A 54 -4.39 6.40 4.39
CA ILE A 54 -3.86 7.36 3.43
C ILE A 54 -3.48 6.57 2.19
N ASP A 55 -4.23 6.77 1.11
CA ASP A 55 -3.98 6.15 -0.19
C ASP A 55 -3.71 7.27 -1.20
N LEU A 56 -2.48 7.31 -1.72
CA LEU A 56 -2.03 8.34 -2.66
C LEU A 56 -1.39 7.70 -3.88
N TRP A 57 -1.59 8.32 -5.03
CA TRP A 57 -0.95 7.97 -6.29
C TRP A 57 -0.64 9.23 -7.08
N THR A 58 0.44 9.21 -7.84
CA THR A 58 0.77 10.29 -8.77
C THR A 58 -0.10 10.19 -10.02
N LYS A 59 -0.26 11.32 -10.73
CA LYS A 59 -0.99 11.37 -12.02
C LYS A 59 -0.42 10.42 -13.09
N GLU A 60 0.84 10.03 -12.95
CA GLU A 60 1.53 9.16 -13.91
C GLU A 60 1.24 7.66 -13.70
N MET A 61 0.60 7.28 -12.60
CA MET A 61 0.23 5.90 -12.36
C MET A 61 -1.05 5.59 -13.14
N ASN A 62 -0.96 4.68 -14.11
CA ASN A 62 -2.14 4.28 -14.86
C ASN A 62 -3.07 3.42 -13.99
N THR A 63 -4.33 3.33 -14.39
CA THR A 63 -5.37 2.64 -13.59
C THR A 63 -5.14 1.14 -13.46
N ASP A 64 -4.41 0.51 -14.38
CA ASP A 64 -4.16 -0.93 -14.31
C ASP A 64 -3.06 -1.26 -13.31
N ASP A 65 -2.02 -0.43 -13.24
CA ASP A 65 -1.01 -0.48 -12.19
C ASP A 65 -1.62 -0.21 -10.83
N MET A 66 -2.58 0.73 -10.72
CA MET A 66 -3.29 0.99 -9.46
C MET A 66 -4.07 -0.24 -8.99
N LYS A 67 -4.78 -0.94 -9.89
CA LYS A 67 -5.49 -2.18 -9.55
C LYS A 67 -4.53 -3.26 -9.08
N ARG A 68 -3.40 -3.43 -9.77
CA ARG A 68 -2.34 -4.39 -9.38
C ARG A 68 -1.77 -4.07 -8.01
N PHE A 69 -1.45 -2.79 -7.76
CA PHE A 69 -0.96 -2.32 -6.46
C PHE A 69 -1.90 -2.70 -5.32
N TYR A 70 -3.22 -2.49 -5.46
CA TYR A 70 -4.17 -2.90 -4.42
C TYR A 70 -4.25 -4.42 -4.22
N ILE A 71 -4.16 -5.21 -5.29
CA ILE A 71 -4.10 -6.67 -5.18
C ILE A 71 -2.85 -7.10 -4.42
N ASP A 72 -1.70 -6.50 -4.71
CA ASP A 72 -0.44 -6.78 -4.03
C ASP A 72 -0.51 -6.40 -2.54
N CYS A 73 -1.12 -5.25 -2.22
CA CYS A 73 -1.39 -4.85 -0.84
C CYS A 73 -2.26 -5.89 -0.10
N LEU A 74 -3.33 -6.39 -0.74
CA LEU A 74 -4.19 -7.43 -0.15
C LEU A 74 -3.42 -8.73 0.07
N GLY A 75 -2.56 -9.13 -0.87
CA GLY A 75 -1.67 -10.28 -0.70
C GLY A 75 -0.71 -10.11 0.48
N GLY A 76 -0.09 -8.93 0.62
CA GLY A 76 0.76 -8.61 1.77
C GLY A 76 0.00 -8.62 3.10
N LEU A 77 -1.24 -8.13 3.11
CA LEU A 77 -2.13 -8.21 4.28
C LEU A 77 -2.49 -9.65 4.62
N SER A 78 -2.76 -10.50 3.62
CA SER A 78 -3.01 -11.93 3.84
C SER A 78 -1.87 -12.61 4.59
N GLN A 79 -0.62 -12.34 4.19
CA GLN A 79 0.56 -12.86 4.88
C GLN A 79 0.71 -12.26 6.29
N SER A 80 0.42 -10.97 6.43
CA SER A 80 0.48 -10.28 7.72
C SER A 80 -0.55 -10.82 8.71
N ILE A 81 -1.77 -11.11 8.26
CA ILE A 81 -2.83 -11.75 9.06
C ILE A 81 -2.31 -13.08 9.62
N LEU A 82 -1.78 -13.95 8.76
CA LEU A 82 -1.25 -15.25 9.19
C LEU A 82 -0.12 -15.08 10.22
N ASN A 83 0.86 -14.22 9.92
CA ASN A 83 2.05 -14.06 10.77
C ASN A 83 1.74 -13.39 12.12
N SER A 84 0.77 -12.47 12.16
CA SER A 84 0.48 -11.69 13.37
C SER A 84 -0.61 -12.33 14.25
N THR A 85 -1.53 -13.08 13.67
CA THR A 85 -2.69 -13.63 14.38
C THR A 85 -2.73 -15.16 14.40
N GLY A 86 -2.04 -15.82 13.47
CA GLY A 86 -2.15 -17.26 13.27
C GLY A 86 -3.45 -17.70 12.57
N ASP A 87 -4.30 -16.77 12.11
CA ASP A 87 -5.57 -17.11 11.48
C ASP A 87 -5.38 -17.57 10.02
N GLU A 88 -5.28 -18.88 9.84
CA GLU A 88 -5.15 -19.52 8.53
C GLU A 88 -6.39 -19.34 7.65
N PHE A 89 -7.58 -19.25 8.26
CA PHE A 89 -8.83 -19.10 7.51
C PHE A 89 -8.88 -17.73 6.84
N MET A 90 -8.64 -16.66 7.60
CA MET A 90 -8.62 -15.29 7.08
C MET A 90 -7.54 -15.10 6.02
N SER A 91 -6.34 -15.64 6.23
CA SER A 91 -5.27 -15.61 5.23
C SER A 91 -5.68 -16.33 3.94
N LYS A 92 -6.22 -17.55 4.05
CA LYS A 92 -6.67 -18.33 2.88
C LYS A 92 -7.76 -17.63 2.08
N GLU A 93 -8.77 -17.07 2.75
CA GLU A 93 -9.85 -16.35 2.06
C GLU A 93 -9.36 -15.06 1.41
N THR A 94 -8.41 -14.35 2.03
CA THR A 94 -7.80 -13.16 1.44
C THR A 94 -7.00 -13.52 0.18
N ASN A 95 -6.22 -14.60 0.20
CA ASN A 95 -5.49 -15.08 -0.99
C ASN A 95 -6.44 -15.46 -2.13
N LYS A 96 -7.53 -16.19 -1.82
CA LYS A 96 -8.56 -16.51 -2.83
C LYS A 96 -9.21 -15.28 -3.43
N LEU A 97 -9.39 -14.21 -2.64
CA LEU A 97 -9.88 -12.93 -3.16
C LEU A 97 -8.86 -12.33 -4.13
N CYS A 98 -7.57 -12.33 -3.80
CA CYS A 98 -6.52 -11.88 -4.71
C CYS A 98 -6.55 -12.65 -6.03
N ASP A 99 -6.67 -13.99 -6.00
CA ASP A 99 -6.76 -14.81 -7.21
C ASP A 99 -7.94 -14.40 -8.11
N LYS A 100 -9.12 -14.20 -7.52
CA LYS A 100 -10.31 -13.73 -8.24
C LYS A 100 -10.13 -12.35 -8.86
N LEU A 101 -9.49 -11.43 -8.14
CA LEU A 101 -9.22 -10.07 -8.64
C LEU A 101 -8.19 -10.09 -9.78
N ILE A 102 -7.16 -10.94 -9.68
CA ILE A 102 -6.17 -11.13 -10.75
C ILE A 102 -6.83 -11.67 -12.02
N GLU A 103 -7.70 -12.68 -11.88
CA GLU A 103 -8.45 -13.22 -13.01
C GLU A 103 -9.37 -12.16 -13.63
N HIS A 104 -10.07 -11.37 -12.79
CA HIS A 104 -10.93 -10.30 -13.25
C HIS A 104 -10.19 -9.25 -14.09
N ILE A 105 -9.00 -8.80 -13.65
CA ILE A 105 -8.23 -7.80 -14.40
C ILE A 105 -7.67 -8.39 -15.70
N LYS A 106 -7.25 -9.66 -15.71
CA LYS A 106 -6.76 -10.34 -16.94
C LYS A 106 -7.85 -10.42 -18.01
N ASN A 107 -9.08 -10.74 -17.61
CA ASN A 107 -10.21 -10.90 -18.53
C ASN A 107 -10.72 -9.57 -19.11
N LYS A 108 -10.36 -8.43 -18.51
CA LYS A 108 -10.69 -7.08 -19.00
C LYS A 108 -9.58 -6.41 -19.81
N SER A 109 -8.41 -7.04 -19.89
CA SER A 109 -7.27 -6.55 -20.69
C SER A 109 -7.26 -7.09 -22.13
N ASN A 110 -8.32 -7.80 -22.55
CA ASN A 110 -8.62 -8.18 -23.94
C ASN A 110 -9.76 -7.31 -24.48
#